data_AF-A0A958YXZ6-F1
#
_entry.id   AF-A0A958YXZ6-F1
#
_cell.length_a   1.000
_cell.length_b   1.000
_cell.length_c   1.000
_cell.angle_alpha   90.00
_cell.angle_beta   90.00
_cell.angle_gamma   90.00
#
_symmetry.space_group_name_H-M   'P 1'
#
loop_
_entity.id
_entity.type
_entity.pdbx_description
1 polymer ?
#
loop_
_entity_poly.entity_id
_entity_poly.type
_entity_poly.pdbx_seq_one_letter_code
_entity_poly.pdbx_strand_id
1 'polypeptide(L)'
;MKITLSHIKNYLLLLIVLSCKNINDEQKNEVSSGHINSELIQLNLPVANIAVLGTFHFVANVDSYKRKNNIDVMSPKIQKELDELATSLSNYKPTKILVEFPIAEQKELDSLYQEYRKGNYKLGHGEQMQIGFRLAKLLNHEHVYGVDVQV
;
A
#
# COMPACT_ATOMS: atom_id res chain seq x y z
N MET A 1 23.90 -0.81 -83.28
CA MET A 1 24.84 -1.89 -82.90
C MET A 1 24.04 -2.94 -82.12
N LYS A 2 23.86 -4.15 -82.67
CA LYS A 2 23.14 -5.28 -82.04
C LYS A 2 24.17 -6.18 -81.32
N ILE A 3 24.00 -6.45 -80.02
CA ILE A 3 24.50 -7.64 -79.29
C ILE A 3 23.55 -7.78 -78.07
N THR A 4 22.50 -8.61 -78.07
CA THR A 4 22.36 -10.07 -77.85
C THR A 4 22.59 -10.58 -76.42
N LEU A 5 21.73 -11.55 -76.07
CA LEU A 5 21.44 -12.18 -74.79
C LEU A 5 22.60 -12.94 -74.12
N SER A 6 22.35 -13.21 -72.83
CA SER A 6 22.57 -14.50 -72.14
C SER A 6 23.96 -14.75 -71.55
N HIS A 7 24.03 -14.75 -70.22
CA HIS A 7 24.40 -15.87 -69.33
C HIS A 7 24.70 -15.28 -67.94
N ILE A 8 23.77 -15.33 -66.98
CA ILE A 8 23.66 -16.43 -66.02
C ILE A 8 24.91 -17.30 -66.01
N LYS A 9 25.76 -17.09 -65.01
CA LYS A 9 26.30 -18.15 -64.18
C LYS A 9 26.92 -17.57 -62.92
N ASN A 10 26.33 -17.99 -61.80
CA ASN A 10 27.04 -18.54 -60.66
C ASN A 10 28.24 -17.71 -60.20
N TYR A 11 28.12 -17.04 -59.07
CA TYR A 11 28.53 -17.64 -57.81
C TYR A 11 27.74 -16.86 -56.73
N LEU A 12 26.73 -17.52 -56.19
CA LEU A 12 26.89 -18.35 -54.99
C LEU A 12 26.66 -17.43 -53.79
N LEU A 13 25.39 -17.29 -53.41
CA LEU A 13 24.88 -18.06 -52.28
C LEU A 13 25.60 -17.62 -51.00
N LEU A 14 25.05 -16.61 -50.34
CA LEU A 14 24.61 -16.82 -48.97
C LEU A 14 23.61 -15.72 -48.55
N LEU A 15 22.33 -16.08 -48.63
CA LEU A 15 21.26 -15.77 -47.66
C LEU A 15 21.18 -14.31 -47.20
N ILE A 16 20.37 -13.47 -47.85
CA ILE A 16 18.94 -13.26 -47.54
C ILE A 16 18.66 -13.24 -46.03
N VAL A 17 18.54 -12.03 -45.48
CA VAL A 17 17.38 -11.60 -44.66
C VAL A 17 17.23 -10.09 -44.91
N LEU A 18 16.57 -9.63 -45.99
CA LEU A 18 15.16 -9.21 -46.02
C LEU A 18 14.72 -8.53 -44.71
N SER A 19 14.55 -7.20 -44.70
CA SER A 19 13.30 -6.50 -45.10
C SER A 19 12.30 -6.46 -43.93
N CYS A 20 11.59 -5.39 -43.61
CA CYS A 20 11.53 -3.99 -44.05
C CYS A 20 10.66 -3.23 -43.04
N LYS A 21 10.95 -1.92 -42.93
CA LYS A 21 10.01 -0.80 -42.72
C LYS A 21 9.28 -0.62 -41.37
N ASN A 22 9.79 0.39 -40.66
CA ASN A 22 9.00 1.41 -39.95
C ASN A 22 7.96 2.08 -40.85
N ILE A 23 6.86 2.57 -40.25
CA ILE A 23 6.47 3.99 -40.18
C ILE A 23 5.26 4.16 -39.22
N ASN A 24 5.54 4.90 -38.14
CA ASN A 24 4.77 5.85 -37.33
C ASN A 24 3.38 5.45 -36.79
N ASP A 25 3.16 5.31 -35.48
CA ASP A 25 3.17 6.30 -34.37
C ASP A 25 1.74 6.77 -34.04
N GLU A 26 1.09 6.02 -33.16
CA GLU A 26 0.13 6.48 -32.14
C GLU A 26 0.18 5.45 -30.99
N GLN A 27 1.19 5.54 -30.11
CA GLN A 27 1.14 4.82 -28.84
C GLN A 27 0.20 5.56 -27.87
N LYS A 28 -1.07 5.15 -27.85
CA LYS A 28 -1.87 5.26 -26.63
C LYS A 28 -1.26 4.31 -25.61
N ASN A 29 -0.49 4.86 -24.67
CA ASN A 29 -0.03 4.14 -23.50
C ASN A 29 -1.25 3.83 -22.60
N GLU A 30 -1.90 2.68 -22.85
CA GLU A 30 -2.67 2.01 -21.82
C GLU A 30 -1.70 1.58 -20.71
N VAL A 31 -1.95 2.07 -19.51
CA VAL A 31 -1.30 1.60 -18.29
C VAL A 31 -1.53 0.09 -18.20
N SER A 32 -0.46 -0.69 -18.33
CA SER A 32 -0.48 -2.13 -18.08
C SER A 32 -0.99 -2.35 -16.65
N SER A 33 -2.25 -2.76 -16.53
CA SER A 33 -2.68 -3.51 -15.36
C SER A 33 -1.78 -4.73 -15.28
N GLY A 34 -1.01 -4.84 -14.20
CA GLY A 34 -0.23 -6.04 -13.93
C GLY A 34 -1.15 -7.25 -14.05
N HIS A 35 -0.67 -8.29 -14.74
CA HIS A 35 -1.40 -9.54 -14.91
C HIS A 35 -1.91 -10.03 -13.55
N ILE A 36 -3.20 -9.85 -13.29
CA ILE A 36 -3.89 -10.56 -12.23
C ILE A 36 -3.97 -12.01 -12.72
N ASN A 37 -3.32 -12.92 -12.00
CA ASN A 37 -3.32 -14.35 -12.32
C ASN A 37 -4.76 -14.81 -12.57
N SER A 38 -5.04 -15.35 -13.76
CA SER A 38 -6.37 -15.78 -14.22
C SER A 38 -7.06 -16.78 -13.28
N GLU A 39 -6.27 -17.45 -12.44
CA GLU A 39 -6.71 -18.39 -11.41
C GLU A 39 -7.49 -17.70 -10.26
N LEU A 40 -7.11 -16.47 -9.87
CA LEU A 40 -7.80 -15.72 -8.80
C LEU A 40 -9.19 -15.23 -9.24
N ILE A 41 -9.34 -14.90 -10.53
CA ILE A 41 -10.62 -14.49 -11.12
C ILE A 41 -11.59 -15.69 -11.15
N GLN A 42 -11.06 -16.90 -11.31
CA GLN A 42 -11.86 -18.13 -11.41
C GLN A 42 -12.35 -18.64 -10.05
N LEU A 43 -11.66 -18.30 -8.96
CA LEU A 43 -12.04 -18.66 -7.59
C LEU A 43 -13.17 -17.79 -7.00
N ASN A 44 -13.58 -16.71 -7.69
CA ASN A 44 -14.60 -15.76 -7.25
C ASN A 44 -14.44 -15.33 -5.78
N LEU A 45 -13.18 -15.13 -5.36
CA LEU A 45 -12.87 -14.76 -3.99
C LEU A 45 -13.35 -13.33 -3.72
N PRO A 46 -13.87 -13.05 -2.51
CA PRO A 46 -14.26 -11.69 -2.15
C PRO A 46 -13.03 -10.77 -2.21
N VAL A 47 -13.18 -9.66 -2.93
CA VAL A 47 -12.15 -8.62 -3.02
C VAL A 47 -12.17 -7.77 -1.76
N ALA A 48 -11.01 -7.58 -1.14
CA ALA A 48 -10.87 -6.71 0.02
C ALA A 48 -10.85 -5.23 -0.41
N ASN A 49 -11.63 -4.39 0.26
CA ASN A 49 -11.51 -2.94 0.13
C ASN A 49 -10.51 -2.44 1.18
N ILE A 50 -9.50 -1.67 0.75
CA ILE A 50 -8.41 -1.21 1.61
C ILE A 50 -8.34 0.32 1.58
N ALA A 51 -8.25 0.93 2.77
CA ALA A 51 -7.91 2.34 2.95
C ALA A 51 -6.57 2.42 3.70
N VAL A 52 -5.64 3.23 3.19
CA VAL A 52 -4.32 3.44 3.80
C VAL A 52 -4.25 4.86 4.34
N LEU A 53 -3.96 5.00 5.63
CA LEU A 53 -3.74 6.28 6.28
C LEU A 53 -2.25 6.41 6.62
N GLY A 54 -1.53 7.24 5.87
CA GLY A 54 -0.15 7.60 6.20
C GLY A 54 -0.10 8.72 7.24
N THR A 55 0.74 8.55 8.27
CA THR A 55 1.00 9.57 9.31
C THR A 55 2.49 9.78 9.50
N PHE A 56 2.86 10.86 10.17
CA PHE A 56 4.18 10.97 10.82
C PHE A 56 4.13 10.24 12.17
N HIS A 57 5.29 9.86 12.74
CA HIS A 57 5.30 9.30 14.10
C HIS A 57 4.98 10.37 15.15
N PHE A 58 4.01 10.09 16.01
CA PHE A 58 3.53 11.03 17.01
C PHE A 58 4.56 11.24 18.13
N VAL A 59 5.28 10.18 18.47
CA VAL A 59 6.41 10.21 19.39
C VAL A 59 7.64 10.71 18.65
N ALA A 60 8.32 11.74 19.17
CA ALA A 60 9.50 12.28 18.53
C ALA A 60 10.68 11.29 18.53
N ASN A 61 11.59 11.44 17.56
CA ASN A 61 12.86 10.70 17.40
C ASN A 61 12.77 9.26 16.87
N VAL A 62 11.62 8.80 16.37
CA VAL A 62 11.54 7.58 15.55
C VAL A 62 11.80 7.87 14.07
N ASP A 63 11.49 9.08 13.62
CA ASP A 63 11.74 9.53 12.24
C ASP A 63 13.12 10.17 12.05
N SER A 64 13.72 9.94 10.88
CA SER A 64 14.89 10.71 10.40
C SER A 64 14.59 12.20 10.20
N TYR A 65 13.31 12.55 10.03
CA TYR A 65 12.81 13.91 9.91
C TYR A 65 12.51 14.52 11.28
N LYS A 66 13.31 15.51 11.69
CA LYS A 66 13.07 16.27 12.93
C LYS A 66 12.05 17.38 12.68
N ARG A 67 10.87 17.25 13.30
CA ARG A 67 9.85 18.31 13.24
C ARG A 67 10.36 19.59 13.90
N LYS A 68 10.14 20.74 13.23
CA LYS A 68 10.51 22.06 13.76
C LYS A 68 9.70 22.48 14.99
N ASN A 69 8.46 22.01 15.08
CA ASN A 69 7.55 22.27 16.19
C ASN A 69 7.10 20.93 16.78
N ASN A 70 7.32 20.73 18.08
CA ASN A 70 6.78 19.58 18.79
C ASN A 70 5.27 19.76 18.95
N ILE A 71 4.50 18.83 18.39
CA ILE A 71 3.05 18.76 18.64
C ILE A 71 2.85 17.99 19.94
N ASP A 72 2.21 18.61 20.91
CA ASP A 72 1.69 17.89 22.07
C ASP A 72 0.41 17.14 21.67
N VAL A 73 0.59 15.87 21.34
CA VAL A 73 -0.50 14.96 20.95
C VAL A 73 -1.50 14.76 22.08
N MET A 74 -1.09 14.96 23.33
CA MET A 74 -1.95 14.81 24.50
C MET A 74 -2.68 16.10 24.86
N SER A 75 -2.42 17.21 24.17
CA SER A 75 -3.12 18.47 24.41
C SER A 75 -4.64 18.31 24.16
N PRO A 76 -5.51 18.99 24.93
CA PRO A 76 -6.96 18.84 24.79
C PRO A 76 -7.48 19.10 23.38
N LYS A 77 -6.86 20.05 22.67
CA LYS A 77 -7.19 20.37 21.27
C LYS A 77 -6.92 19.17 20.36
N ILE A 78 -5.70 18.61 20.40
CA ILE A 78 -5.34 17.48 19.53
C ILE A 78 -6.12 16.22 19.91
N GLN A 79 -6.38 15.98 21.19
CA GLN A 79 -7.21 14.87 21.63
C GLN A 79 -8.62 14.94 21.03
N LYS A 80 -9.23 16.13 20.97
CA LYS A 80 -10.51 16.34 20.29
C LYS A 80 -10.41 16.08 18.78
N GLU A 81 -9.37 16.58 18.12
CA GLU A 81 -9.14 16.34 16.69
C GLU A 81 -8.95 14.85 16.37
N LEU A 82 -8.31 14.09 17.25
CA LEU A 82 -8.13 12.63 17.11
C LEU A 82 -9.46 11.88 17.27
N ASP A 83 -10.34 12.31 18.17
CA ASP A 83 -11.68 11.75 18.31
C ASP A 83 -12.54 12.03 17.07
N GLU A 84 -12.46 13.25 16.51
CA GLU A 84 -13.12 13.62 15.26
C GLU A 84 -12.59 12.81 14.07
N LEU A 85 -11.27 12.61 13.99
CA LEU A 85 -10.63 11.77 12.98
C LEU A 85 -11.10 10.32 13.07
N ALA A 86 -11.06 9.70 14.25
CA ALA A 86 -11.53 8.33 14.45
C ALA A 86 -13.02 8.19 14.08
N THR A 87 -13.85 9.18 14.43
CA THR A 87 -15.25 9.23 14.04
C THR A 87 -15.41 9.27 12.53
N SER A 88 -14.64 10.11 11.83
CA SER A 88 -14.67 10.19 10.37
C SER A 88 -14.27 8.87 9.71
N LEU A 89 -13.20 8.24 10.19
CA LEU A 89 -12.71 6.94 9.68
C LEU A 89 -13.71 5.81 9.92
N SER A 90 -14.52 5.88 10.98
CA SER A 90 -15.53 4.86 11.28
C SER A 90 -16.59 4.72 10.17
N ASN A 91 -16.82 5.78 9.38
CA ASN A 91 -17.76 5.75 8.26
C ASN A 91 -17.33 4.80 7.14
N TYR A 92 -16.03 4.52 7.03
CA TYR A 92 -15.50 3.50 6.11
C TYR A 92 -15.89 2.08 6.54
N LYS A 93 -16.29 1.88 7.80
CA LYS A 93 -16.65 0.59 8.40
C LYS A 93 -15.57 -0.48 8.19
N PRO A 94 -14.30 -0.19 8.51
CA PRO A 94 -13.25 -1.20 8.41
C PRO A 94 -13.62 -2.39 9.30
N THR A 95 -13.48 -3.61 8.79
CA THR A 95 -13.70 -4.84 9.57
C THR A 95 -12.41 -5.31 10.27
N LYS A 96 -11.27 -4.73 9.90
CA LYS A 96 -9.94 -4.96 10.45
C LYS A 96 -9.20 -3.62 10.50
N ILE A 97 -8.42 -3.42 11.56
CA ILE A 97 -7.57 -2.23 11.73
C ILE A 97 -6.14 -2.73 11.91
N LEU A 98 -5.27 -2.30 11.00
CA LEU A 98 -3.87 -2.67 10.95
C LEU A 98 -3.05 -1.47 11.42
N VAL A 99 -2.07 -1.70 12.28
CA VAL A 99 -1.18 -0.67 12.81
C VAL A 99 0.28 -1.06 12.62
N GLU A 100 1.13 -0.06 12.44
CA GLU A 100 2.58 -0.22 12.43
C GLU A 100 3.06 -0.56 13.85
N PHE A 101 3.04 -1.86 14.15
CA PHE A 101 3.46 -2.45 15.41
C PHE A 101 4.01 -3.85 15.12
N PRO A 102 5.07 -4.29 15.82
CA PRO A 102 5.75 -5.53 15.48
C PRO A 102 4.83 -6.73 15.52
N ILE A 103 4.82 -7.52 14.44
CA ILE A 103 4.01 -8.74 14.36
C ILE A 103 4.39 -9.72 15.48
N ALA A 104 5.68 -9.78 15.83
CA ALA A 104 6.19 -10.61 16.92
C ALA A 104 5.62 -10.23 18.29
N GLU A 105 5.16 -9.00 18.47
CA GLU A 105 4.65 -8.45 19.72
C GLU A 105 3.11 -8.36 19.76
N GLN A 106 2.40 -9.05 18.85
CA GLN A 106 0.93 -9.02 18.78
C GLN A 106 0.25 -9.33 20.12
N LYS A 107 0.81 -10.24 20.94
CA LYS A 107 0.25 -10.56 22.28
C LYS A 107 0.28 -9.36 23.23
N GLU A 108 1.34 -8.56 23.17
CA GLU A 108 1.46 -7.34 23.96
C GLU A 108 0.44 -6.30 23.46
N LEU A 109 0.35 -6.11 22.14
CA LEU A 109 -0.62 -5.21 21.52
C LEU A 109 -2.05 -5.56 21.94
N ASP A 110 -2.43 -6.84 21.87
CA ASP A 110 -3.73 -7.34 22.28
C ASP A 110 -3.99 -7.07 23.77
N SER A 111 -3.02 -7.33 24.64
CA SER A 111 -3.15 -7.09 26.09
C SER A 111 -3.39 -5.61 26.39
N LEU A 112 -2.60 -4.72 25.78
CA LEU A 112 -2.77 -3.27 25.95
C LEU A 112 -4.12 -2.80 25.43
N TYR A 113 -4.55 -3.30 24.28
CA TYR A 113 -5.85 -2.97 23.70
C TYR A 113 -7.02 -3.45 24.58
N GLN A 114 -6.96 -4.67 25.14
CA GLN A 114 -8.02 -5.13 26.04
C GLN A 114 -8.13 -4.27 27.31
N GLU A 115 -7.02 -3.87 27.91
CA GLU A 115 -7.07 -2.96 29.06
C GLU A 115 -7.62 -1.57 28.68
N TYR A 116 -7.32 -1.09 27.47
CA TYR A 116 -7.93 0.15 26.95
C TYR A 116 -9.43 0.03 26.72
N ARG A 117 -9.91 -1.11 26.19
CA ARG A 117 -11.34 -1.39 26.02
C ARG A 117 -12.07 -1.36 27.37
N LYS A 118 -11.49 -1.99 28.40
CA LYS A 118 -12.02 -2.01 29.78
C LYS A 118 -11.96 -0.65 30.48
N GLY A 119 -11.20 0.31 29.96
CA GLY A 119 -10.99 1.62 30.59
C GLY A 119 -9.89 1.62 31.66
N ASN A 120 -9.12 0.54 31.76
CA ASN A 120 -8.01 0.39 32.72
C ASN A 120 -6.68 0.94 32.20
N TYR A 121 -6.61 1.28 30.92
CA TYR A 121 -5.41 1.81 30.27
C TYR A 121 -5.67 3.18 29.65
N LYS A 122 -4.78 4.13 29.92
CA LYS A 122 -4.76 5.43 29.26
C LYS A 122 -3.85 5.34 28.04
N LEU A 123 -4.34 5.80 26.88
CA LEU A 123 -3.58 5.76 25.63
C LEU A 123 -2.23 6.47 25.77
N GLY A 124 -1.18 5.79 25.29
CA GLY A 124 0.15 6.37 25.09
C GLY A 124 0.19 7.37 23.93
N HIS A 125 1.35 7.94 23.66
CA HIS A 125 1.49 9.02 22.69
C HIS A 125 1.51 8.55 21.22
N GLY A 126 1.75 7.26 20.97
CA GLY A 126 1.90 6.71 19.63
C GLY A 126 0.60 6.71 18.80
N GLU A 127 0.72 6.94 17.51
CA GLU A 127 -0.36 6.97 16.52
C GLU A 127 -1.13 5.65 16.44
N GLN A 128 -0.46 4.51 16.60
CA GLN A 128 -1.07 3.18 16.67
C GLN A 128 -2.13 3.09 17.77
N MET A 129 -1.90 3.78 18.91
CA MET A 129 -2.86 3.87 20.00
C MET A 129 -3.84 5.03 19.80
N GLN A 130 -3.32 6.23 19.49
CA GLN A 130 -4.11 7.45 19.38
C GLN A 130 -5.13 7.42 18.24
N ILE A 131 -4.91 6.60 17.19
CA ILE A 131 -5.84 6.41 16.08
C ILE A 131 -6.37 4.97 16.10
N GLY A 132 -5.47 3.97 16.04
CA GLY A 132 -5.85 2.57 15.86
C GLY A 132 -6.73 2.03 16.99
N PHE A 133 -6.32 2.20 18.25
CA PHE A 133 -7.12 1.71 19.39
C PHE A 133 -8.44 2.47 19.53
N ARG A 134 -8.44 3.80 19.30
CA ARG A 134 -9.67 4.61 19.35
C ARG A 134 -10.70 4.12 18.33
N LEU A 135 -10.29 3.99 17.08
CA LEU A 135 -11.15 3.54 15.99
C LEU A 135 -11.66 2.11 16.24
N ALA A 136 -10.79 1.22 16.72
CA ALA A 136 -11.16 -0.15 17.05
C ALA A 136 -12.18 -0.22 18.18
N LYS A 137 -12.00 0.58 19.24
CA LYS A 137 -12.95 0.66 20.36
C LYS A 137 -14.28 1.24 19.91
N LEU A 138 -14.27 2.29 19.10
CA LEU A 138 -15.48 2.91 18.53
C LEU A 138 -16.30 1.92 17.69
N LEU A 139 -15.63 1.06 16.93
CA LEU A 139 -16.26 0.03 16.10
C LEU A 139 -16.49 -1.30 16.85
N ASN A 140 -16.21 -1.35 18.15
CA ASN A 140 -16.30 -2.53 19.00
C ASN A 140 -15.53 -3.76 18.46
N HIS A 141 -14.36 -3.53 17.86
CA HIS A 141 -13.48 -4.61 17.45
C HIS A 141 -12.83 -5.28 18.66
N GLU A 142 -12.67 -6.60 18.59
CA GLU A 142 -11.96 -7.37 19.61
C GLU A 142 -10.44 -7.20 19.51
N HIS A 143 -9.90 -6.92 18.33
CA HIS A 143 -8.47 -6.88 18.06
C HIS A 143 -8.05 -5.73 17.15
N VAL A 144 -6.79 -5.34 17.31
CA VAL A 144 -6.01 -4.52 16.37
C VAL A 144 -4.80 -5.34 15.95
N TYR A 145 -4.41 -5.26 14.67
CA TYR A 145 -3.41 -6.16 14.10
C TYR A 145 -2.10 -5.40 13.83
N GLY A 146 -1.01 -5.84 14.45
CA GLY A 146 0.33 -5.39 14.11
C GLY A 146 0.73 -5.93 12.73
N VAL A 147 1.34 -5.10 11.90
CA VAL A 147 1.79 -5.47 10.55
C VAL A 147 3.21 -5.04 10.23
N ASP A 148 3.98 -4.64 11.24
CA ASP A 148 5.39 -4.31 11.06
C ASP A 148 6.28 -5.55 11.20
N VAL A 149 7.10 -5.78 10.19
CA VAL A 149 8.14 -6.82 10.21
C VAL A 149 9.45 -6.11 10.48
N GLN A 150 9.85 -6.06 11.75
CA GLN A 150 11.22 -5.66 12.07
C GLN A 150 12.18 -6.68 11.46
N VAL A 151 12.95 -6.25 10.47
CA VAL A 151 14.01 -7.01 9.80
C VAL A 151 15.35 -6.79 10.48
#